data_AF-A0A1J4KEP7-F1
#
_entry.id   AF-A0A1J4KEP7-F1
#
_cell.length_a   1.000
_cell.length_b   1.000
_cell.length_c   1.000
_cell.angle_alpha   90.00
_cell.angle_beta   90.00
_cell.angle_gamma   90.00
#
_symmetry.space_group_name_H-M   'P 1'
#
loop_
_entity.id
_entity.type
_entity.pdbx_description
1 polymer ?
#
loop_
_entity_poly.entity_id
_entity_poly.type
_entity_poly.pdbx_seq_one_letter_code
_entity_poly.pdbx_strand_id
1 'polypeptide(L)'
;MEESLPPIIKKYLCDSNEDTHSSADNIKILTNYVQKKQNEVLTLKSNYEKVSMPSGRLVYSGKRAFYKNACRFYRDACEKLIEYEENSIEDLVKIAKLAINYLKENASRNIYCEELIEEISDRLTNNSDYKYYIFAKDALNKKVRYYFKSFKLRDTRTAMRTSLVTALRSNYDYETKYVTPTIVDTVLPYFLKDAAYSCMIEPIIEQILLESVSSLVVTISEFTDMFYEDIGYSNDYSTNTMKYICYTTIVRYFFDEAYLRKPLLSLHEDKNQIFLEKCEIFAQTNIGDLNIPERIKKQYVAYLPATSLFREQHLDILTDMQYMNNPLDIMLSLLAAQKQIAKYFKDDEQPLTFKETATLMLVLMSVSPPINAVSIALFLKKWGDIHLLPECEQAKDIFIAAVELIYNLDFNDGNDEDESENGNEAKNDDGEDGDDEEEYEIEWK
;
A
#
# COMPACT_ATOMS: atom_id res chain seq x y z
N MET A 1 -5.53 44.05 -49.25
CA MET A 1 -4.40 43.33 -48.63
C MET A 1 -4.03 43.91 -47.27
N GLU A 2 -3.99 45.24 -47.08
CA GLU A 2 -3.80 45.83 -45.74
C GLU A 2 -4.90 45.41 -44.74
N GLU A 3 -6.16 45.31 -45.18
CA GLU A 3 -7.30 44.92 -44.32
C GLU A 3 -7.16 43.51 -43.71
N SER A 4 -6.45 42.58 -44.35
CA SER A 4 -6.25 41.22 -43.86
C SER A 4 -5.11 41.06 -42.84
N LEU A 5 -4.33 42.12 -42.57
CA LEU A 5 -3.27 42.04 -41.56
C LEU A 5 -3.83 42.05 -40.13
N PRO A 6 -3.22 41.28 -39.20
CA PRO A 6 -3.49 41.39 -37.77
C PRO A 6 -3.37 42.84 -37.27
N PRO A 7 -4.22 43.29 -36.33
CA PRO A 7 -4.18 44.65 -35.79
C PRO A 7 -2.81 45.07 -35.25
N ILE A 8 -2.07 44.12 -34.69
CA ILE A 8 -0.72 44.37 -34.16
C ILE A 8 0.27 44.75 -35.27
N ILE A 9 0.20 44.13 -36.46
CA ILE A 9 1.08 44.48 -37.58
C ILE A 9 0.70 45.86 -38.12
N LYS A 10 -0.62 46.13 -38.26
CA LYS A 10 -1.14 47.40 -38.77
C LYS A 10 -0.68 48.60 -37.96
N LYS A 11 -0.56 48.45 -36.64
CA LYS A 11 -0.09 49.49 -35.73
C LYS A 11 1.32 50.00 -36.05
N TYR A 12 2.17 49.14 -36.63
CA TYR A 12 3.58 49.40 -36.90
C TYR A 12 3.90 49.56 -38.38
N LEU A 13 2.88 49.67 -39.24
CA LEU A 13 3.07 49.99 -40.65
C LEU A 13 3.50 51.45 -40.82
N CYS A 14 4.46 51.69 -41.71
CA CYS A 14 4.92 53.02 -42.09
C CYS A 14 5.25 53.08 -43.58
N ASP A 15 5.45 54.29 -44.10
CA ASP A 15 5.95 54.47 -45.45
C ASP A 15 7.45 54.16 -45.52
N SER A 16 7.93 53.70 -46.68
CA SER A 16 9.33 53.27 -46.87
C SER A 16 10.39 54.31 -46.50
N ASN A 17 10.01 55.59 -46.43
CA ASN A 17 10.89 56.71 -46.14
C ASN A 17 10.88 57.12 -44.66
N GLU A 18 10.00 56.54 -43.84
CA GLU A 18 9.79 56.88 -42.43
C GLU A 18 10.51 55.94 -41.45
N ASP A 19 11.07 54.84 -41.95
CA ASP A 19 11.88 53.88 -41.19
C ASP A 19 13.36 54.02 -41.56
N THR A 20 14.23 53.91 -40.56
CA THR A 20 15.68 53.89 -40.72
C THR A 20 16.20 52.60 -41.38
N HIS A 21 15.42 51.52 -41.38
CA HIS A 21 15.77 50.24 -41.99
C HIS A 21 15.11 50.06 -43.36
N SER A 22 15.84 49.44 -44.31
CA SER A 22 15.21 49.03 -45.57
C SER A 22 14.26 47.85 -45.35
N SER A 23 13.29 47.65 -46.24
CA SER A 23 12.40 46.47 -46.22
C SER A 23 13.18 45.15 -46.19
N ALA A 24 14.33 45.08 -46.88
CA ALA A 24 15.22 43.92 -46.84
C ALA A 24 15.86 43.68 -45.46
N ASP A 25 16.26 44.75 -44.77
CA ASP A 25 16.80 44.67 -43.41
C ASP A 25 15.73 44.23 -42.42
N ASN A 26 14.51 44.78 -42.54
CA ASN A 26 13.37 44.42 -41.71
C ASN A 26 12.92 42.97 -41.89
N ILE A 27 12.94 42.44 -43.12
CA ILE A 27 12.73 41.00 -43.38
C ILE A 27 13.81 40.17 -42.67
N LYS A 28 15.08 40.60 -42.70
CA LYS A 28 16.18 39.89 -42.05
C LYS A 28 16.03 39.91 -40.53
N ILE A 29 15.65 41.03 -39.94
CA ILE A 29 15.38 41.17 -38.49
C ILE A 29 14.29 40.20 -38.05
N LEU A 30 13.14 40.19 -38.72
CA LEU A 30 12.03 39.29 -38.41
C LEU A 30 12.41 37.81 -38.60
N THR A 31 13.17 37.49 -39.64
CA THR A 31 13.64 36.11 -39.89
C THR A 31 14.57 35.62 -38.78
N ASN A 32 15.51 36.47 -38.35
CA ASN A 32 16.41 36.16 -37.24
C ASN A 32 15.65 35.97 -35.92
N TYR A 33 14.63 36.80 -35.67
CA TYR A 33 13.78 36.69 -34.50
C TYR A 33 13.03 35.36 -34.45
N VAL A 34 12.40 34.96 -35.57
CA VAL A 34 11.72 33.67 -35.72
C VAL A 34 12.66 32.50 -35.42
N GLN A 35 13.85 32.52 -36.04
CA GLN A 35 14.83 31.44 -35.86
C GLN A 35 15.34 31.37 -34.41
N LYS A 36 15.58 32.52 -33.77
CA LYS A 36 15.97 32.60 -32.36
C LYS A 36 14.91 31.96 -31.47
N LYS A 37 13.64 32.31 -31.65
CA LYS A 37 12.53 31.78 -30.83
C LYS A 37 12.33 30.27 -31.01
N GLN A 38 12.43 29.77 -32.23
CA GLN A 38 12.38 28.33 -32.49
C GLN A 38 13.52 27.58 -31.80
N ASN A 39 14.73 28.13 -31.80
CA ASN A 39 15.88 27.54 -31.09
C ASN A 39 15.71 27.55 -29.56
N GLU A 40 15.08 28.58 -28.99
CA GLU A 40 14.78 28.68 -27.56
C GLU A 40 13.85 27.53 -27.10
N VAL A 41 12.79 27.23 -27.88
CA VAL A 41 11.89 26.09 -27.61
C VAL A 41 12.62 24.76 -27.65
N LEU A 42 13.42 24.53 -28.71
CA LEU A 42 14.19 23.29 -28.84
C LEU A 42 15.16 23.10 -27.67
N THR A 43 15.77 24.20 -27.21
CA THR A 43 16.66 24.20 -26.04
C THR A 43 15.88 23.88 -24.76
N LEU A 44 14.69 24.47 -24.57
CA LEU A 44 13.82 24.19 -23.43
C LEU A 44 13.39 22.71 -23.39
N LYS A 45 12.98 22.14 -24.52
CA LYS A 45 12.63 20.71 -24.65
C LYS A 45 13.80 19.79 -24.32
N SER A 46 14.94 20.01 -24.97
CA SER A 46 16.16 19.23 -24.69
C SER A 46 16.57 19.33 -23.21
N ASN A 47 16.44 20.51 -22.60
CA ASN A 47 16.77 20.68 -21.19
C ASN A 47 15.78 19.93 -20.30
N TYR A 48 14.48 19.96 -20.60
CA TYR A 48 13.46 19.20 -19.87
C TYR A 48 13.68 17.69 -19.95
N GLU A 49 13.94 17.15 -21.15
CA GLU A 49 14.25 15.74 -21.35
C GLU A 49 15.48 15.28 -20.55
N LYS A 50 16.44 16.19 -20.34
CA LYS A 50 17.65 15.95 -19.53
C LYS A 50 17.41 16.09 -18.02
N VAL A 51 16.29 16.66 -17.57
CA VAL A 51 15.98 16.75 -16.12
C VAL A 51 15.57 15.36 -15.62
N SER A 52 16.56 14.55 -15.24
CA SER A 52 16.31 13.34 -14.47
C SER A 52 16.08 13.72 -13.02
N MET A 53 14.86 13.47 -12.53
CA MET A 53 14.57 13.61 -11.12
C MET A 53 15.12 12.40 -10.36
N PRO A 54 15.80 12.60 -9.22
CA PRO A 54 16.27 11.48 -8.42
C PRO A 54 15.12 10.57 -8.04
N SER A 55 15.34 9.25 -8.11
CA SER A 55 14.31 8.26 -7.79
C SER A 55 13.74 8.49 -6.40
N GLY A 56 12.40 8.55 -6.30
CA GLY A 56 11.71 8.64 -5.01
C GLY A 56 11.96 7.43 -4.08
N ARG A 57 12.55 6.35 -4.62
CA ARG A 57 13.03 5.20 -3.84
C ARG A 57 14.19 5.57 -2.90
N LEU A 58 14.93 6.64 -3.21
CA LEU A 58 16.05 7.14 -2.41
C LEU A 58 15.61 8.13 -1.31
N VAL A 59 14.30 8.33 -1.12
CA VAL A 59 13.74 9.21 -0.09
C VAL A 59 13.03 8.37 0.97
N TYR A 60 13.19 8.79 2.23
CA TYR A 60 12.53 8.19 3.39
C TYR A 60 11.02 8.04 3.20
N SER A 61 10.46 6.90 3.62
CA SER A 61 9.08 6.49 3.36
C SER A 61 8.03 7.49 3.82
N GLY A 62 8.12 8.00 5.05
CA GLY A 62 7.19 8.98 5.60
C GLY A 62 7.17 10.31 4.84
N LYS A 63 8.16 10.56 3.96
CA LYS A 63 8.23 11.74 3.09
C LYS A 63 8.15 11.39 1.60
N ARG A 64 8.02 10.11 1.24
CA ARG A 64 8.03 9.64 -0.15
C ARG A 64 6.80 10.06 -0.92
N ALA A 65 5.61 9.90 -0.36
CA ALA A 65 4.37 10.31 -1.03
C ALA A 65 4.42 11.81 -1.36
N PHE A 66 4.85 12.62 -0.39
CA PHE A 66 5.09 14.04 -0.57
C PHE A 66 6.13 14.33 -1.65
N TYR A 67 7.28 13.65 -1.63
CA TYR A 67 8.34 13.81 -2.63
C TYR A 67 7.87 13.42 -4.04
N LYS A 68 7.19 12.28 -4.18
CA LYS A 68 6.60 11.84 -5.46
C LYS A 68 5.62 12.88 -6.00
N ASN A 69 4.73 13.38 -5.15
CA ASN A 69 3.77 14.42 -5.55
C ASN A 69 4.47 15.72 -5.94
N ALA A 70 5.48 16.17 -5.19
CA ALA A 70 6.27 17.34 -5.54
C ALA A 70 7.01 17.17 -6.89
N CYS A 71 7.56 15.99 -7.16
CA CYS A 71 8.17 15.66 -8.45
C CYS A 71 7.15 15.65 -9.59
N ARG A 72 5.93 15.15 -9.37
CA ARG A 72 4.84 15.18 -10.35
C ARG A 72 4.45 16.61 -10.67
N PHE A 73 4.11 17.42 -9.66
CA PHE A 73 3.76 18.82 -9.84
C PHE A 73 4.86 19.62 -10.54
N TYR A 74 6.13 19.31 -10.27
CA TYR A 74 7.24 19.93 -10.99
C TYR A 74 7.23 19.59 -12.49
N ARG A 75 6.98 18.32 -12.86
CA ARG A 75 6.87 17.92 -14.27
C ARG A 75 5.68 18.61 -14.94
N ASP A 76 4.52 18.59 -14.29
CA ASP A 76 3.31 19.24 -14.81
C ASP A 76 3.56 20.74 -15.07
N ALA A 77 4.24 21.44 -14.15
CA ALA A 77 4.61 22.84 -14.32
C ALA A 77 5.60 23.07 -15.47
N CYS A 78 6.55 22.16 -15.67
CA CYS A 78 7.47 22.22 -16.81
C CYS A 78 6.76 21.96 -18.14
N GLU A 79 5.88 20.96 -18.21
CA GLU A 79 5.10 20.63 -19.41
C GLU A 79 4.19 21.79 -19.79
N LYS A 80 3.50 22.41 -18.83
CA LYS A 80 2.67 23.60 -19.07
C LYS A 80 3.48 24.81 -19.51
N LEU A 81 4.70 25.00 -18.98
CA LEU A 81 5.58 26.06 -19.46
C LEU A 81 6.03 25.81 -20.91
N ILE A 82 6.37 24.57 -21.27
CA ILE A 82 6.76 24.20 -22.64
C ILE A 82 5.59 24.40 -23.59
N GLU A 83 4.40 23.88 -23.25
CA GLU A 83 3.17 24.04 -24.04
C GLU A 83 2.84 25.52 -24.27
N TYR A 84 2.96 26.34 -23.22
CA TYR A 84 2.73 27.79 -23.32
C TYR A 84 3.75 28.45 -24.27
N GLU A 85 5.03 28.14 -24.14
CA GLU A 85 6.11 28.68 -24.99
C GLU A 85 5.93 28.24 -26.45
N GLU A 86 5.54 26.98 -26.69
CA GLU A 86 5.27 26.46 -28.04
C GLU A 86 4.12 27.20 -28.71
N ASN A 87 2.97 27.28 -28.04
CA ASN A 87 1.78 27.94 -28.57
C ASN A 87 2.04 29.43 -28.81
N SER A 88 2.68 30.08 -27.84
CA SER A 88 3.00 31.51 -27.96
C SER A 88 3.96 31.77 -29.10
N ILE A 89 5.01 30.96 -29.25
CA ILE A 89 6.00 31.12 -30.32
C ILE A 89 5.40 30.77 -31.68
N GLU A 90 4.50 29.80 -31.79
CA GLU A 90 3.78 29.53 -33.03
C GLU A 90 2.99 30.75 -33.52
N ASP A 91 2.25 31.40 -32.61
CA ASP A 91 1.53 32.64 -32.91
C ASP A 91 2.48 33.77 -33.33
N LEU A 92 3.64 33.89 -32.66
CA LEU A 92 4.65 34.89 -33.03
C LEU A 92 5.25 34.64 -34.41
N VAL A 93 5.58 33.38 -34.70
CA VAL A 93 6.12 32.98 -36.00
C VAL A 93 5.09 33.24 -37.09
N LYS A 94 3.80 33.02 -36.82
CA LYS A 94 2.71 33.34 -37.74
C LYS A 94 2.62 34.85 -38.00
N ILE A 95 2.66 35.68 -36.97
CA ILE A 95 2.65 37.15 -37.09
C ILE A 95 3.86 37.64 -37.89
N ALA A 96 5.07 37.15 -37.55
CA ALA A 96 6.30 37.52 -38.24
C ALA A 96 6.31 37.08 -39.71
N LYS A 97 5.82 35.88 -40.03
CA LYS A 97 5.67 35.40 -41.42
C LYS A 97 4.68 36.25 -42.22
N LEU A 98 3.56 36.65 -41.61
CA LEU A 98 2.60 37.55 -42.25
C LEU A 98 3.21 38.93 -42.53
N ALA A 99 3.97 39.48 -41.58
CA ALA A 99 4.73 40.72 -41.78
C ALA A 99 5.76 40.59 -42.92
N ILE A 100 6.55 39.51 -42.93
CA ILE A 100 7.54 39.23 -43.98
C ILE A 100 6.88 39.13 -45.36
N ASN A 101 5.78 38.38 -45.48
CA ASN A 101 5.07 38.23 -46.75
C ASN A 101 4.52 39.56 -47.24
N TYR A 102 3.95 40.36 -46.34
CA TYR A 102 3.45 41.69 -46.66
C TYR A 102 4.55 42.63 -47.18
N LEU A 103 5.72 42.65 -46.52
CA LEU A 103 6.88 43.45 -46.93
C LEU A 103 7.42 43.04 -48.30
N LYS A 104 7.36 41.75 -48.65
CA LYS A 104 7.75 41.24 -49.97
C LYS A 104 6.79 41.67 -51.08
N GLU A 105 5.50 41.76 -50.77
CA GLU A 105 4.45 42.09 -51.74
C GLU A 105 4.27 43.61 -51.93
N ASN A 106 4.72 44.44 -50.99
CA ASN A 106 4.46 45.89 -50.97
C ASN A 106 5.75 46.70 -50.81
N ALA A 107 6.43 46.96 -51.92
CA ALA A 107 7.73 47.65 -51.93
C ALA A 107 7.69 49.11 -51.43
N SER A 108 6.52 49.76 -51.41
CA SER A 108 6.34 51.14 -50.93
C SER A 108 6.05 51.25 -49.43
N ARG A 109 5.92 50.12 -48.73
CA ARG A 109 5.55 50.05 -47.32
C ARG A 109 6.67 49.44 -46.50
N ASN A 110 6.72 49.78 -45.22
CA ASN A 110 7.66 49.22 -44.27
C ASN A 110 6.98 48.92 -42.92
N ILE A 111 7.72 48.29 -42.01
CA ILE A 111 7.27 47.95 -40.66
C ILE A 111 8.37 48.30 -39.67
N TYR A 112 8.01 49.02 -38.61
CA TYR A 112 8.84 49.23 -37.42
C TYR A 112 9.08 47.90 -36.68
N CYS A 113 10.04 47.11 -37.15
CA CYS A 113 10.25 45.72 -36.75
C CYS A 113 10.73 45.56 -35.31
N GLU A 114 11.57 46.47 -34.83
CA GLU A 114 12.10 46.40 -33.46
C GLU A 114 10.99 46.62 -32.44
N GLU A 115 10.16 47.64 -32.66
CA GLU A 115 9.00 47.98 -31.82
C GLU A 115 7.91 46.91 -31.89
N LEU A 116 7.69 46.33 -33.07
CA LEU A 116 6.79 45.19 -33.23
C LEU A 116 7.29 43.97 -32.43
N ILE A 117 8.60 43.66 -32.51
CA ILE A 117 9.21 42.56 -31.77
C ILE A 117 9.14 42.82 -30.25
N GLU A 118 9.34 44.05 -29.82
CA GLU A 118 9.24 44.46 -28.41
C GLU A 118 7.82 44.23 -27.89
N GLU A 119 6.79 44.78 -28.55
CA GLU A 119 5.40 44.59 -28.10
C GLU A 119 5.00 43.11 -28.10
N ILE A 120 5.41 42.36 -29.12
CA ILE A 120 5.18 40.92 -29.21
C ILE A 120 5.83 40.19 -28.02
N SER A 121 7.08 40.52 -27.69
CA SER A 121 7.83 39.88 -26.61
C SER A 121 7.27 40.26 -25.23
N ASP A 122 6.80 41.48 -25.08
CA ASP A 122 6.15 41.97 -23.86
C ASP A 122 4.82 41.28 -23.59
N ARG A 123 3.99 41.05 -24.62
CA ARG A 123 2.73 40.30 -24.47
C ARG A 123 2.98 38.87 -23.97
N LEU A 124 4.09 38.27 -24.39
CA LEU A 124 4.47 36.91 -24.03
C LEU A 124 4.97 36.85 -22.58
N THR A 125 5.87 37.75 -22.20
CA THR A 125 6.51 37.77 -20.88
C THR A 125 5.63 38.38 -19.78
N ASN A 126 4.69 39.26 -20.12
CA ASN A 126 3.78 39.87 -19.16
C ASN A 126 2.49 39.08 -18.88
N ASN A 127 2.28 37.98 -19.58
CA ASN A 127 1.15 37.09 -19.32
C ASN A 127 1.22 36.51 -17.88
N SER A 128 0.08 36.51 -17.19
CA SER A 128 -0.05 36.03 -15.81
C SER A 128 0.28 34.54 -15.67
N ASP A 129 -0.15 33.73 -16.63
CA ASP A 129 0.01 32.28 -16.63
C ASP A 129 1.47 31.91 -16.87
N TYR A 130 2.13 32.61 -17.80
CA TYR A 130 3.57 32.46 -18.02
C TYR A 130 4.40 32.77 -16.77
N LYS A 131 4.12 33.91 -16.11
CA LYS A 131 4.75 34.29 -14.84
C LYS A 131 4.49 33.24 -13.74
N TYR A 132 3.28 32.71 -13.68
CA TYR A 132 2.91 31.66 -12.74
C TYR A 132 3.71 30.37 -12.99
N TYR A 133 3.79 29.88 -14.22
CA TYR A 133 4.49 28.63 -14.53
C TYR A 133 6.00 28.72 -14.28
N ILE A 134 6.63 29.86 -14.59
CA ILE A 134 8.04 30.10 -14.22
C ILE A 134 8.22 30.04 -12.71
N PHE A 135 7.39 30.77 -11.96
CA PHE A 135 7.45 30.78 -10.50
C PHE A 135 7.23 29.37 -9.92
N ALA A 136 6.22 28.66 -10.40
CA ALA A 136 5.88 27.31 -9.95
C ALA A 136 7.04 26.34 -10.22
N LYS A 137 7.61 26.35 -11.43
CA LYS A 137 8.79 25.55 -11.80
C LYS A 137 9.94 25.79 -10.83
N ASP A 138 10.31 27.04 -10.59
CA ASP A 138 11.47 27.39 -9.77
C ASP A 138 11.25 27.07 -8.29
N ALA A 139 10.05 27.35 -7.77
CA ALA A 139 9.66 27.03 -6.40
C ALA A 139 9.64 25.51 -6.16
N LEU A 140 9.05 24.74 -7.08
CA LEU A 140 8.96 23.29 -6.99
C LEU A 140 10.34 22.63 -7.15
N ASN A 141 11.19 23.10 -8.07
CA ASN A 141 12.56 22.61 -8.20
C ASN A 141 13.36 22.78 -6.90
N LYS A 142 13.30 23.98 -6.30
CA LYS A 142 13.94 24.26 -5.00
C LYS A 142 13.42 23.32 -3.93
N LYS A 143 12.10 23.09 -3.88
CA LYS A 143 11.47 22.21 -2.90
C LYS A 143 11.86 20.74 -3.10
N VAL A 144 11.79 20.22 -4.33
CA VAL A 144 12.22 18.84 -4.66
C VAL A 144 13.67 18.63 -4.30
N ARG A 145 14.58 19.55 -4.66
CA ARG A 145 16.01 19.46 -4.30
C ARG A 145 16.24 19.50 -2.79
N TYR A 146 15.51 20.35 -2.08
CA TYR A 146 15.58 20.41 -0.62
C TYR A 146 15.13 19.09 0.01
N TYR A 147 13.96 18.57 -0.37
CA TYR A 147 13.44 17.31 0.15
C TYR A 147 14.37 16.15 -0.16
N PHE A 148 14.87 16.07 -1.38
CA PHE A 148 15.86 15.06 -1.73
C PHE A 148 17.10 15.19 -0.84
N LYS A 149 17.73 16.37 -0.73
CA LYS A 149 18.96 16.56 0.06
C LYS A 149 18.77 16.26 1.55
N SER A 150 17.63 16.64 2.11
CA SER A 150 17.31 16.54 3.54
C SER A 150 16.85 15.14 3.95
N PHE A 151 16.19 14.41 3.05
CA PHE A 151 15.60 13.09 3.34
C PHE A 151 16.17 11.96 2.46
N LYS A 152 17.30 12.22 1.78
CA LYS A 152 18.05 11.19 1.04
C LYS A 152 18.41 10.08 2.02
N LEU A 153 18.05 8.84 1.69
CA LEU A 153 18.68 7.65 2.25
C LEU A 153 20.15 7.68 1.84
N ARG A 154 21.01 8.27 2.67
CA ARG A 154 22.44 8.46 2.36
C ARG A 154 23.26 7.19 2.57
N ASP A 155 22.77 6.29 3.42
CA ASP A 155 23.31 4.95 3.63
C ASP A 155 22.20 4.05 4.20
N THR A 156 21.77 3.06 3.42
CA THR A 156 20.75 2.08 3.83
C THR A 156 21.21 1.27 5.04
N ARG A 157 22.51 0.99 5.18
CA ARG A 157 23.07 0.27 6.32
C ARG A 157 23.01 1.09 7.60
N THR A 158 23.43 2.36 7.57
CA THR A 158 23.27 3.26 8.72
C THR A 158 21.79 3.44 9.07
N ALA A 159 20.91 3.63 8.09
CA ALA A 159 19.47 3.76 8.34
C ALA A 159 18.89 2.50 8.99
N MET A 160 19.27 1.31 8.52
CA MET A 160 18.87 0.03 9.09
C MET A 160 19.36 -0.11 10.53
N ARG A 161 20.65 0.14 10.80
CA ARG A 161 21.24 0.13 12.14
C ARG A 161 20.51 1.06 13.10
N THR A 162 20.31 2.33 12.73
CA THR A 162 19.62 3.30 13.57
C THR A 162 18.18 2.84 13.87
N SER A 163 17.48 2.32 12.86
CA SER A 163 16.10 1.84 13.01
C SER A 163 16.02 0.67 13.97
N LEU A 164 16.93 -0.29 13.87
CA LEU A 164 17.02 -1.45 14.76
C LEU A 164 17.28 -1.05 16.22
N VAL A 165 18.19 -0.09 16.45
CA VAL A 165 18.45 0.43 17.81
C VAL A 165 17.22 1.14 18.38
N THR A 166 16.50 1.90 17.56
CA THR A 166 15.25 2.53 17.98
C THR A 166 14.20 1.49 18.35
N ALA A 167 14.00 0.48 17.51
CA ALA A 167 13.08 -0.62 17.77
C ALA A 167 13.41 -1.36 19.08
N LEU A 168 14.69 -1.68 19.30
CA LEU A 168 15.18 -2.31 20.52
C LEU A 168 14.87 -1.47 21.78
N ARG A 169 15.02 -0.15 21.70
CA ARG A 169 14.86 0.74 22.87
C ARG A 169 13.43 1.08 23.20
N SER A 170 12.54 1.09 22.21
CA SER A 170 11.22 1.72 22.35
C SER A 170 10.04 0.80 22.02
N ASN A 171 10.27 -0.33 21.34
CA ASN A 171 9.18 -1.15 20.81
C ASN A 171 9.36 -2.65 21.10
N TYR A 172 10.55 -3.08 21.53
CA TYR A 172 10.80 -4.48 21.84
C TYR A 172 10.19 -4.85 23.19
N ASP A 173 9.33 -5.87 23.18
CA ASP A 173 8.77 -6.50 24.36
C ASP A 173 9.64 -7.71 24.74
N TYR A 174 10.25 -7.62 25.93
CA TYR A 174 11.13 -8.66 26.46
C TYR A 174 10.38 -9.93 26.90
N GLU A 175 9.11 -9.82 27.27
CA GLU A 175 8.30 -10.96 27.68
C GLU A 175 7.93 -11.80 26.46
N THR A 176 7.45 -11.15 25.40
CA THR A 176 7.02 -11.82 24.17
C THR A 176 8.13 -12.05 23.15
N LYS A 177 9.32 -11.49 23.40
CA LYS A 177 10.47 -11.43 22.47
C LYS A 177 10.12 -10.85 21.10
N TYR A 178 9.18 -9.91 21.08
CA TYR A 178 8.56 -9.41 19.88
C TYR A 178 8.72 -7.91 19.74
N VAL A 179 8.57 -7.42 18.52
CA VAL A 179 8.56 -6.00 18.20
C VAL A 179 7.41 -5.74 17.25
N THR A 180 6.48 -4.84 17.63
CA THR A 180 5.40 -4.40 16.74
C THR A 180 5.95 -3.78 15.46
N PRO A 181 5.19 -3.65 14.37
CA PRO A 181 5.65 -2.94 13.17
C PRO A 181 6.23 -1.55 13.51
N THR A 182 7.42 -1.27 13.02
CA THR A 182 8.17 -0.03 13.26
C THR A 182 8.76 0.52 11.96
N ILE A 183 9.67 1.48 12.12
CA ILE A 183 10.41 2.05 11.01
C ILE A 183 11.38 1.06 10.36
N VAL A 184 11.75 0.00 11.09
CA VAL A 184 12.59 -1.10 10.60
C VAL A 184 11.94 -1.77 9.40
N ASP A 185 10.65 -2.13 9.52
CA ASP A 185 9.84 -2.77 8.48
C ASP A 185 9.77 -1.90 7.22
N THR A 186 9.87 -0.58 7.40
CA THR A 186 9.87 0.32 6.26
C THR A 186 11.24 0.48 5.60
N VAL A 187 12.34 0.38 6.36
CA VAL A 187 13.71 0.50 5.84
C VAL A 187 14.17 -0.81 5.19
N LEU A 188 13.74 -1.95 5.73
CA LEU A 188 14.13 -3.29 5.33
C LEU A 188 14.03 -3.53 3.81
N PRO A 189 12.92 -3.21 3.09
CA PRO A 189 12.83 -3.41 1.65
C PRO A 189 13.86 -2.63 0.81
N TYR A 190 14.49 -1.58 1.34
CA TYR A 190 15.59 -0.88 0.64
C TYR A 190 16.93 -1.51 0.91
N PHE A 191 17.12 -2.04 2.11
CA PHE A 191 18.34 -2.77 2.44
C PHE A 191 18.39 -4.08 1.64
N LEU A 192 17.28 -4.80 1.57
CA LEU A 192 17.16 -6.05 0.82
C LEU A 192 17.24 -5.89 -0.71
N LYS A 193 17.19 -4.66 -1.23
CA LYS A 193 17.39 -4.38 -2.67
C LYS A 193 18.86 -4.44 -3.10
N ASP A 194 19.78 -4.68 -2.18
CA ASP A 194 21.15 -5.02 -2.54
C ASP A 194 21.17 -6.32 -3.38
N ALA A 195 22.08 -6.37 -4.36
CA ALA A 195 22.23 -7.50 -5.25
C ALA A 195 22.45 -8.81 -4.47
N ALA A 196 23.11 -8.74 -3.31
CA ALA A 196 23.41 -9.88 -2.44
C ALA A 196 22.16 -10.63 -1.96
N TYR A 197 21.04 -9.93 -1.71
CA TYR A 197 19.80 -10.54 -1.21
C TYR A 197 18.79 -10.84 -2.31
N SER A 198 18.89 -10.15 -3.44
CA SER A 198 17.90 -10.23 -4.52
C SER A 198 17.64 -11.65 -5.02
N CYS A 199 18.67 -12.50 -5.08
CA CYS A 199 18.53 -13.89 -5.52
C CYS A 199 17.92 -14.83 -4.46
N MET A 200 17.85 -14.41 -3.19
CA MET A 200 17.33 -15.22 -2.08
C MET A 200 15.89 -14.86 -1.73
N ILE A 201 15.49 -13.61 -1.98
CA ILE A 201 14.14 -13.13 -1.65
C ILE A 201 13.07 -13.90 -2.44
N GLU A 202 13.27 -14.01 -3.76
CA GLU A 202 12.26 -14.61 -4.64
C GLU A 202 11.99 -16.09 -4.31
N PRO A 203 13.01 -16.96 -4.14
CA PRO A 203 12.77 -18.35 -3.74
C PRO A 203 12.05 -18.51 -2.40
N ILE A 204 12.29 -17.63 -1.43
CA ILE A 204 11.62 -17.68 -0.12
C ILE A 204 10.15 -17.31 -0.26
N ILE A 205 9.84 -16.26 -1.03
CA ILE A 205 8.45 -15.88 -1.32
C ILE A 205 7.73 -17.01 -2.06
N GLU A 206 8.37 -17.62 -3.07
CA GLU A 206 7.80 -18.76 -3.79
C GLU A 206 7.55 -19.96 -2.87
N GLN A 207 8.42 -20.25 -1.89
CA GLN A 207 8.14 -21.29 -0.89
C GLN A 207 6.87 -20.99 -0.07
N ILE A 208 6.61 -19.72 0.26
CA ILE A 208 5.37 -19.30 0.94
C ILE A 208 4.16 -19.49 0.01
N LEU A 209 4.27 -19.05 -1.25
CA LEU A 209 3.18 -19.14 -2.24
C LEU A 209 2.82 -20.58 -2.61
N LEU A 210 3.84 -21.42 -2.77
CA LEU A 210 3.74 -22.86 -3.02
C LEU A 210 3.55 -23.66 -1.74
N GLU A 211 3.45 -22.97 -0.60
CA GLU A 211 2.95 -23.58 0.62
C GLU A 211 3.87 -24.73 1.11
N SER A 212 5.18 -24.57 0.90
CA SER A 212 6.26 -25.52 1.22
C SER A 212 6.86 -25.23 2.60
N VAL A 213 6.40 -25.96 3.63
CA VAL A 213 6.71 -25.64 5.05
C VAL A 213 8.05 -26.21 5.52
N SER A 214 8.44 -27.40 5.06
CA SER A 214 9.47 -28.24 5.70
C SER A 214 10.87 -27.63 5.78
N SER A 215 11.20 -26.66 4.92
CA SER A 215 12.49 -25.94 4.95
C SER A 215 12.38 -24.46 5.30
N LEU A 216 11.18 -23.87 5.28
CA LEU A 216 11.05 -22.41 5.29
C LEU A 216 11.56 -21.78 6.60
N VAL A 217 11.24 -22.39 7.76
CA VAL A 217 11.67 -21.86 9.07
C VAL A 217 13.19 -21.76 9.15
N VAL A 218 13.88 -22.82 8.70
CA VAL A 218 15.34 -22.88 8.66
C VAL A 218 15.88 -21.84 7.68
N THR A 219 15.32 -21.77 6.47
CA THR A 219 15.73 -20.79 5.45
C THR A 219 15.57 -19.35 5.93
N ILE A 220 14.45 -18.99 6.58
CA ILE A 220 14.24 -17.65 7.13
C ILE A 220 15.23 -17.38 8.27
N SER A 221 15.52 -18.37 9.12
CA SER A 221 16.50 -18.24 10.20
C SER A 221 17.91 -17.99 9.64
N GLU A 222 18.34 -18.77 8.66
CA GLU A 222 19.65 -18.60 8.00
C GLU A 222 19.75 -17.25 7.29
N PHE A 223 18.68 -16.84 6.59
CA PHE A 223 18.59 -15.52 5.98
C PHE A 223 18.70 -14.41 7.03
N THR A 224 18.06 -14.59 8.19
CA THR A 224 18.12 -13.65 9.31
C THR A 224 19.53 -13.54 9.88
N ASP A 225 20.24 -14.66 10.04
CA ASP A 225 21.61 -14.66 10.54
C ASP A 225 22.55 -13.94 9.58
N MET A 226 22.48 -14.24 8.28
CA MET A 226 23.25 -13.55 7.25
C MET A 226 22.93 -12.05 7.19
N PHE A 227 21.65 -11.69 7.29
CA PHE A 227 21.20 -10.30 7.33
C PHE A 227 21.77 -9.56 8.56
N TYR A 228 21.68 -10.20 9.72
CA TYR A 228 22.19 -9.66 10.98
C TYR A 228 23.71 -9.44 10.93
N GLU A 229 24.46 -10.39 10.37
CA GLU A 229 25.91 -10.30 10.19
C GLU A 229 26.32 -9.17 9.25
N ASP A 230 25.63 -8.98 8.11
CA ASP A 230 25.96 -7.92 7.16
C ASP A 230 25.66 -6.51 7.71
N ILE A 231 24.63 -6.39 8.56
CA ILE A 231 24.41 -5.16 9.32
C ILE A 231 25.58 -4.88 10.25
N GLY A 232 26.38 -5.87 10.67
CA GLY A 232 27.65 -5.67 11.36
C GLY A 232 27.53 -5.23 12.82
N TYR A 233 26.56 -5.78 13.56
CA TYR A 233 26.52 -5.71 15.02
C TYR A 233 27.40 -6.80 15.64
N SER A 234 28.70 -6.52 15.76
CA SER A 234 29.65 -7.38 16.47
C SER A 234 29.89 -6.86 17.90
N ASN A 235 29.44 -7.60 18.92
CA ASN A 235 29.92 -7.57 20.33
C ASN A 235 29.12 -6.90 21.47
N ASP A 236 27.80 -6.69 21.39
CA ASP A 236 27.02 -6.27 22.59
C ASP A 236 26.07 -7.35 23.12
N TYR A 237 25.83 -7.35 24.43
CA TYR A 237 24.88 -8.21 25.18
C TYR A 237 23.44 -8.20 24.61
N SER A 238 23.11 -7.26 23.72
CA SER A 238 21.85 -7.18 22.97
C SER A 238 21.82 -8.02 21.68
N THR A 239 22.86 -8.80 21.40
CA THR A 239 23.04 -9.60 20.16
C THR A 239 21.85 -10.51 19.87
N ASN A 240 21.41 -11.29 20.86
CA ASN A 240 20.25 -12.19 20.68
C ASN A 240 18.94 -11.42 20.53
N THR A 241 18.74 -10.34 21.30
CA THR A 241 17.54 -9.49 21.20
C THR A 241 17.40 -8.87 19.82
N MET A 242 18.51 -8.39 19.27
CA MET A 242 18.52 -7.80 17.93
C MET A 242 18.23 -8.82 16.84
N LYS A 243 18.69 -10.08 17.00
CA LYS A 243 18.31 -11.17 16.11
C LYS A 243 16.80 -11.43 16.09
N TYR A 244 16.12 -11.40 17.24
CA TYR A 244 14.65 -11.51 17.29
C TYR A 244 13.95 -10.36 16.55
N ILE A 245 14.46 -9.13 16.68
CA ILE A 245 13.95 -7.96 15.94
C ILE A 245 14.14 -8.15 14.43
N CYS A 246 15.31 -8.63 13.99
CA CYS A 246 15.55 -8.94 12.58
C CYS A 246 14.61 -10.04 12.09
N TYR A 247 14.50 -11.14 12.83
CA TYR A 247 13.67 -12.30 12.49
C TYR A 247 12.21 -11.91 12.29
N THR A 248 11.62 -11.22 13.27
CA THR A 248 10.22 -10.74 13.22
C THR A 248 9.98 -9.85 12.01
N THR A 249 10.85 -8.87 11.78
CA THR A 249 10.73 -7.94 10.64
C THR A 249 10.86 -8.67 9.29
N ILE A 250 11.77 -9.64 9.19
CA ILE A 250 12.01 -10.42 7.97
C ILE A 250 10.82 -11.34 7.66
N VAL A 251 10.26 -12.01 8.69
CA VAL A 251 9.04 -12.82 8.54
C VAL A 251 7.91 -11.94 8.01
N ARG A 252 7.66 -10.78 8.61
CA ARG A 252 6.63 -9.85 8.10
C ARG A 252 6.87 -9.50 6.64
N TYR A 253 8.10 -9.11 6.28
CA TYR A 253 8.43 -8.73 4.92
C TYR A 253 8.12 -9.84 3.91
N PHE A 254 8.54 -11.08 4.17
CA PHE A 254 8.30 -12.18 3.24
C PHE A 254 6.83 -12.52 3.10
N PHE A 255 6.09 -12.54 4.21
CA PHE A 255 4.65 -12.79 4.19
C PHE A 255 3.86 -11.65 3.56
N ASP A 256 4.22 -10.39 3.79
CA ASP A 256 3.60 -9.22 3.14
C ASP A 256 3.82 -9.25 1.63
N GLU A 257 5.05 -9.52 1.17
CA GLU A 257 5.36 -9.63 -0.27
C GLU A 257 4.66 -10.84 -0.93
N ALA A 258 4.53 -11.97 -0.21
CA ALA A 258 3.73 -13.11 -0.67
C ALA A 258 2.24 -12.75 -0.77
N TYR A 259 1.69 -12.08 0.25
CA TYR A 259 0.29 -11.68 0.32
C TYR A 259 -0.10 -10.71 -0.81
N LEU A 260 0.80 -9.80 -1.18
CA LEU A 260 0.62 -8.90 -2.32
C LEU A 260 0.46 -9.64 -3.66
N ARG A 261 1.01 -10.86 -3.78
CA ARG A 261 0.92 -11.69 -4.98
C ARG A 261 -0.28 -12.64 -4.93
N LYS A 262 -0.54 -13.24 -3.77
CA LYS A 262 -1.64 -14.17 -3.52
C LYS A 262 -2.21 -13.91 -2.12
N PRO A 263 -3.47 -13.46 -1.98
CA PRO A 263 -4.07 -13.16 -0.68
C PRO A 263 -4.43 -14.46 0.06
N LEU A 264 -3.44 -15.09 0.71
CA LEU A 264 -3.56 -16.42 1.32
C LEU A 264 -4.69 -16.53 2.36
N LEU A 265 -4.97 -15.44 3.08
CA LEU A 265 -6.01 -15.38 4.12
C LEU A 265 -7.42 -15.08 3.57
N SER A 266 -7.56 -14.95 2.25
CA SER A 266 -8.84 -14.76 1.56
C SER A 266 -9.21 -15.94 0.66
N LEU A 267 -8.43 -17.03 0.66
CA LEU A 267 -8.64 -18.18 -0.23
C LEU A 267 -9.88 -19.02 0.09
N HIS A 268 -10.48 -18.85 1.28
CA HIS A 268 -11.58 -19.68 1.76
C HIS A 268 -12.78 -18.85 2.20
N GLU A 269 -13.16 -17.86 1.40
CA GLU A 269 -14.27 -16.94 1.69
C GLU A 269 -15.59 -17.68 1.96
N ASP A 270 -15.95 -18.68 1.14
CA ASP A 270 -17.17 -19.46 1.34
C ASP A 270 -17.19 -20.20 2.70
N LYS A 271 -16.06 -20.81 3.08
CA LYS A 271 -15.93 -21.50 4.38
C LYS A 271 -16.00 -20.52 5.54
N ASN A 272 -15.45 -19.32 5.38
CA ASN A 272 -15.57 -18.27 6.38
C ASN A 272 -17.03 -17.83 6.54
N GLN A 273 -17.77 -17.67 5.45
CA GLN A 273 -19.19 -17.29 5.52
C GLN A 273 -20.03 -18.33 6.28
N ILE A 274 -19.88 -19.61 5.95
CA ILE A 274 -20.52 -20.72 6.67
C ILE A 274 -20.15 -20.69 8.17
N PHE A 275 -18.88 -20.44 8.47
CA PHE A 275 -18.41 -20.34 9.86
C PHE A 275 -19.08 -19.19 10.62
N LEU A 276 -19.22 -18.02 10.00
CA LEU A 276 -19.86 -16.86 10.61
C LEU A 276 -21.34 -17.13 10.94
N GLU A 277 -22.07 -17.78 10.03
CA GLU A 277 -23.45 -18.20 10.26
C GLU A 277 -23.57 -19.17 11.45
N LYS A 278 -22.65 -20.15 11.53
CA LYS A 278 -22.59 -21.07 12.67
C LYS A 278 -22.21 -20.36 13.98
N CYS A 279 -21.36 -19.35 13.93
CA CYS A 279 -21.05 -18.49 15.08
C CYS A 279 -22.30 -17.77 15.59
N GLU A 280 -23.11 -17.17 14.70
CA GLU A 280 -24.34 -16.48 15.07
C GLU A 280 -25.32 -17.41 15.80
N ILE A 281 -25.49 -18.64 15.29
CA ILE A 281 -26.34 -19.66 15.94
C ILE A 281 -25.77 -20.04 17.31
N PHE A 282 -24.48 -20.37 17.38
CA PHE A 282 -23.85 -20.76 18.65
C PHE A 282 -23.92 -19.65 19.70
N ALA A 283 -23.77 -18.39 19.28
CA ALA A 283 -23.83 -17.23 20.17
C ALA A 283 -25.20 -17.05 20.86
N GLN A 284 -26.27 -17.62 20.31
CA GLN A 284 -27.61 -17.64 20.94
C GLN A 284 -27.79 -18.76 21.97
N THR A 285 -26.84 -19.70 22.08
CA THR A 285 -26.89 -20.78 23.07
C THR A 285 -26.95 -20.22 24.49
N ASN A 286 -27.81 -20.77 25.33
CA ASN A 286 -27.95 -20.32 26.71
C ASN A 286 -26.66 -20.59 27.51
N ILE A 287 -26.30 -19.67 28.39
CA ILE A 287 -25.15 -19.81 29.30
C ILE A 287 -25.24 -21.10 30.14
N GLY A 288 -26.45 -21.53 30.51
CA GLY A 288 -26.68 -22.78 31.24
C GLY A 288 -26.16 -24.02 30.50
N ASP A 289 -26.28 -24.03 29.17
CA ASP A 289 -25.95 -25.16 28.30
C ASP A 289 -24.46 -25.18 27.88
N LEU A 290 -23.76 -24.06 28.04
CA LEU A 290 -22.33 -23.96 27.76
C LEU A 290 -21.50 -24.78 28.77
N ASN A 291 -20.41 -25.38 28.31
CA ASN A 291 -19.48 -26.11 29.17
C ASN A 291 -18.48 -25.20 29.90
N ILE A 292 -18.96 -24.05 30.40
CA ILE A 292 -18.15 -23.08 31.16
C ILE A 292 -18.15 -23.43 32.66
N PRO A 293 -17.15 -22.99 33.44
CA PRO A 293 -17.04 -23.29 34.86
C PRO A 293 -18.24 -22.80 35.67
N GLU A 294 -18.72 -23.60 36.62
CA GLU A 294 -19.84 -23.25 37.51
C GLU A 294 -19.60 -21.94 38.29
N ARG A 295 -18.34 -21.65 38.64
CA ARG A 295 -17.97 -20.38 39.30
C ARG A 295 -18.21 -19.14 38.42
N ILE A 296 -18.11 -19.31 37.10
CA ILE A 296 -18.42 -18.26 36.12
C ILE A 296 -19.93 -18.25 35.87
N LYS A 297 -20.56 -19.42 35.64
CA LYS A 297 -22.02 -19.52 35.40
C LYS A 297 -22.84 -18.81 36.47
N LYS A 298 -22.48 -18.97 37.75
CA LYS A 298 -23.20 -18.37 38.90
C LYS A 298 -23.29 -16.83 38.85
N GLN A 299 -22.46 -16.16 38.06
CA GLN A 299 -22.47 -14.71 37.91
C GLN A 299 -23.49 -14.24 36.87
N TYR A 300 -24.07 -15.17 36.10
CA TYR A 300 -24.98 -14.89 35.00
C TYR A 300 -26.29 -15.64 35.18
N VAL A 301 -27.34 -15.12 34.55
CA VAL A 301 -28.63 -15.80 34.54
C VAL A 301 -28.62 -16.88 33.45
N ALA A 302 -29.00 -18.11 33.80
CA ALA A 302 -28.76 -19.30 32.96
C ALA A 302 -29.39 -19.24 31.55
N TYR A 303 -30.53 -18.56 31.38
CA TYR A 303 -31.23 -18.42 30.10
C TYR A 303 -30.72 -17.24 29.24
N LEU A 304 -29.71 -16.51 29.69
CA LEU A 304 -29.10 -15.48 28.85
C LEU A 304 -28.27 -16.13 27.74
N PRO A 305 -28.22 -15.53 26.54
CA PRO A 305 -27.40 -16.02 25.44
C PRO A 305 -25.91 -15.87 25.74
N ALA A 306 -25.07 -16.67 25.07
CA ALA A 306 -23.62 -16.66 25.20
C ALA A 306 -23.00 -15.27 24.95
N THR A 307 -23.61 -14.47 24.08
CA THR A 307 -23.26 -13.06 23.85
C THR A 307 -23.21 -12.22 25.13
N SER A 308 -23.98 -12.59 26.16
CA SER A 308 -24.04 -11.87 27.45
C SER A 308 -22.82 -12.07 28.33
N LEU A 309 -21.93 -13.04 28.02
CA LEU A 309 -20.71 -13.30 28.80
C LEU A 309 -19.64 -12.22 28.63
N PHE A 310 -19.61 -11.55 27.47
CA PHE A 310 -18.63 -10.52 27.15
C PHE A 310 -19.31 -9.16 27.00
N ARG A 311 -18.73 -8.11 27.59
CA ARG A 311 -19.19 -6.73 27.40
C ARG A 311 -18.63 -6.16 26.10
N GLU A 312 -19.27 -5.13 25.53
CA GLU A 312 -18.88 -4.48 24.27
C GLU A 312 -17.36 -4.22 24.14
N GLN A 313 -16.73 -3.67 25.18
CA GLN A 313 -15.29 -3.38 25.21
C GLN A 313 -14.36 -4.61 25.09
N HIS A 314 -14.90 -5.83 25.17
CA HIS A 314 -14.18 -7.10 25.06
C HIS A 314 -14.55 -7.88 23.80
N LEU A 315 -15.47 -7.37 22.98
CA LEU A 315 -15.86 -8.01 21.73
C LEU A 315 -14.80 -7.80 20.65
N ASP A 316 -14.10 -6.65 20.65
CA ASP A 316 -13.16 -6.33 19.57
C ASP A 316 -11.78 -7.01 19.70
N ILE A 317 -11.60 -7.92 20.67
CA ILE A 317 -10.30 -8.53 21.00
C ILE A 317 -9.69 -9.30 19.82
N LEU A 318 -10.54 -9.92 18.99
CA LEU A 318 -10.11 -10.76 17.87
C LEU A 318 -10.22 -10.07 16.51
N THR A 319 -10.94 -8.94 16.44
CA THR A 319 -11.30 -8.28 15.18
C THR A 319 -10.07 -7.80 14.41
N ASP A 320 -9.04 -7.30 15.09
CA ASP A 320 -7.82 -6.80 14.44
C ASP A 320 -7.05 -7.88 13.68
N MET A 321 -7.24 -9.16 14.04
CA MET A 321 -6.52 -10.27 13.39
C MET A 321 -6.85 -10.41 11.91
N GLN A 322 -8.02 -9.93 11.47
CA GLN A 322 -8.42 -10.01 10.06
C GLN A 322 -7.53 -9.16 9.12
N TYR A 323 -6.75 -8.23 9.68
CA TYR A 323 -5.83 -7.37 8.93
C TYR A 323 -4.36 -7.82 9.02
N MET A 324 -4.08 -8.92 9.72
CA MET A 324 -2.73 -9.42 9.92
C MET A 324 -2.40 -10.46 8.85
N ASN A 325 -1.25 -10.32 8.19
CA ASN A 325 -0.89 -11.17 7.04
C ASN A 325 0.26 -12.16 7.32
N ASN A 326 0.73 -12.25 8.56
CA ASN A 326 1.87 -13.09 8.93
C ASN A 326 1.60 -13.88 10.22
N PRO A 327 2.19 -15.08 10.38
CA PRO A 327 1.86 -15.99 11.48
C PRO A 327 2.26 -15.44 12.86
N LEU A 328 3.32 -14.65 12.94
CA LEU A 328 3.83 -14.10 14.20
C LEU A 328 2.84 -13.12 14.83
N ASP A 329 2.38 -12.15 14.05
CA ASP A 329 1.45 -11.12 14.53
C ASP A 329 0.11 -11.77 14.94
N ILE A 330 -0.39 -12.71 14.14
CA ILE A 330 -1.63 -13.44 14.43
C ILE A 330 -1.50 -14.22 15.75
N MET A 331 -0.45 -15.03 15.92
CA MET A 331 -0.28 -15.84 17.13
C MET A 331 -0.09 -15.00 18.40
N LEU A 332 0.57 -13.84 18.30
CA LEU A 332 0.69 -12.93 19.42
C LEU A 332 -0.62 -12.23 19.76
N SER A 333 -1.44 -11.92 18.76
CA SER A 333 -2.81 -11.43 18.99
C SER A 333 -3.65 -12.47 19.71
N LEU A 334 -3.53 -13.76 19.35
CA LEU A 334 -4.19 -14.86 20.04
C LEU A 334 -3.72 -15.01 21.50
N LEU A 335 -2.41 -14.93 21.73
CA LEU A 335 -1.86 -14.96 23.09
C LEU A 335 -2.34 -13.77 23.92
N ALA A 336 -2.40 -12.57 23.33
CA ALA A 336 -2.95 -11.39 23.98
C ALA A 336 -4.43 -11.57 24.31
N ALA A 337 -5.23 -12.13 23.40
CA ALA A 337 -6.64 -12.45 23.63
C ALA A 337 -6.81 -13.42 24.81
N GLN A 338 -6.01 -14.49 24.87
CA GLN A 338 -6.03 -15.42 26.00
C GLN A 338 -5.68 -14.75 27.34
N LYS A 339 -4.64 -13.91 27.36
CA LYS A 339 -4.27 -13.15 28.57
C LYS A 339 -5.41 -12.21 29.01
N GLN A 340 -6.14 -11.63 28.05
CA GLN A 340 -7.30 -10.79 28.34
C GLN A 340 -8.49 -11.59 28.90
N ILE A 341 -8.81 -12.76 28.33
CA ILE A 341 -9.82 -13.69 28.87
C ILE A 341 -9.47 -14.06 30.31
N ALA A 342 -8.23 -14.46 30.56
CA ALA A 342 -7.75 -14.83 31.89
C ALA A 342 -7.81 -13.67 32.89
N LYS A 343 -7.60 -12.44 32.44
CA LYS A 343 -7.73 -11.23 33.27
C LYS A 343 -9.20 -10.89 33.54
N TYR A 344 -10.08 -11.04 32.56
CA TYR A 344 -11.49 -10.67 32.67
C TYR A 344 -12.26 -11.63 33.58
N PHE A 345 -12.04 -12.93 33.44
CA PHE A 345 -12.63 -13.96 34.30
C PHE A 345 -11.72 -14.34 35.48
N LYS A 346 -10.81 -13.44 35.86
CA LYS A 346 -9.92 -13.67 36.99
C LYS A 346 -10.75 -13.78 38.27
N ASP A 347 -10.52 -14.88 38.98
CA ASP A 347 -11.03 -15.11 40.32
C ASP A 347 -9.86 -14.99 41.30
N ASP A 348 -10.08 -14.40 42.46
CA ASP A 348 -9.04 -14.16 43.46
C ASP A 348 -8.51 -15.47 44.05
N GLU A 349 -9.30 -16.54 44.00
CA GLU A 349 -8.96 -17.83 44.60
C GLU A 349 -8.32 -18.83 43.62
N GLN A 350 -8.61 -18.74 42.32
CA GLN A 350 -8.15 -19.73 41.34
C GLN A 350 -7.99 -19.20 39.90
N PRO A 351 -6.79 -19.32 39.28
CA PRO A 351 -6.60 -18.99 37.87
C PRO A 351 -7.40 -19.92 36.96
N LEU A 352 -7.73 -19.47 35.74
CA LEU A 352 -8.37 -20.32 34.73
C LEU A 352 -7.47 -21.51 34.37
N THR A 353 -8.05 -22.71 34.32
CA THR A 353 -7.35 -23.87 33.74
C THR A 353 -7.35 -23.78 32.21
N PHE A 354 -6.45 -24.51 31.56
CA PHE A 354 -6.39 -24.57 30.09
C PHE A 354 -7.74 -24.89 29.44
N LYS A 355 -8.47 -25.88 29.98
CA LYS A 355 -9.79 -26.26 29.48
C LYS A 355 -10.82 -25.13 29.64
N GLU A 356 -10.77 -24.39 30.74
CA GLU A 356 -11.67 -23.25 30.97
C GLU A 356 -11.37 -22.12 29.99
N THR A 357 -10.09 -21.82 29.77
CA THR A 357 -9.64 -20.83 28.76
C THR A 357 -10.07 -21.24 27.35
N ALA A 358 -9.95 -22.52 27.01
CA ALA A 358 -10.36 -23.04 25.70
C ALA A 358 -11.87 -22.88 25.48
N THR A 359 -12.71 -23.24 26.46
CA THR A 359 -14.16 -23.02 26.36
C THR A 359 -14.49 -21.52 26.25
N LEU A 360 -13.83 -20.66 27.01
CA LEU A 360 -14.10 -19.22 26.94
C LEU A 360 -13.61 -18.60 25.62
N MET A 361 -12.54 -19.12 25.03
CA MET A 361 -12.11 -18.73 23.68
C MET A 361 -13.11 -19.20 22.61
N LEU A 362 -13.65 -20.40 22.73
CA LEU A 362 -14.73 -20.90 21.86
C LEU A 362 -15.94 -19.95 21.90
N VAL A 363 -16.36 -19.54 23.10
CA VAL A 363 -17.44 -18.56 23.24
C VAL A 363 -17.05 -17.22 22.63
N LEU A 364 -15.86 -16.69 22.92
CA LEU A 364 -15.41 -15.42 22.34
C LEU A 364 -15.41 -15.46 20.79
N MET A 365 -14.93 -16.56 20.21
CA MET A 365 -14.97 -16.81 18.77
C MET A 365 -16.38 -16.82 18.20
N SER A 366 -17.37 -17.35 18.91
CA SER A 366 -18.76 -17.31 18.44
C SER A 366 -19.39 -15.92 18.49
N VAL A 367 -19.01 -15.11 19.48
CA VAL A 367 -19.62 -13.79 19.72
C VAL A 367 -18.97 -12.71 18.88
N SER A 368 -17.65 -12.80 18.64
CA SER A 368 -16.90 -11.84 17.83
C SER A 368 -15.81 -12.54 17.02
N PRO A 369 -16.20 -13.33 16.01
CA PRO A 369 -15.23 -13.98 15.12
C PRO A 369 -14.53 -12.94 14.23
N PRO A 370 -13.23 -13.11 13.93
CA PRO A 370 -12.63 -12.51 12.74
C PRO A 370 -13.38 -12.96 11.49
N ILE A 371 -13.60 -12.06 10.53
CA ILE A 371 -14.35 -12.37 9.30
C ILE A 371 -13.70 -13.52 8.50
N ASN A 372 -12.39 -13.69 8.60
CA ASN A 372 -11.62 -14.71 7.91
C ASN A 372 -11.08 -15.83 8.84
N ALA A 373 -11.82 -16.17 9.90
CA ALA A 373 -11.38 -17.10 10.93
C ALA A 373 -10.94 -18.49 10.42
N VAL A 374 -11.66 -19.08 9.47
CA VAL A 374 -11.31 -20.40 8.89
C VAL A 374 -10.03 -20.30 8.07
N SER A 375 -9.88 -19.24 7.27
CA SER A 375 -8.64 -18.98 6.54
C SER A 375 -7.46 -18.78 7.48
N ILE A 376 -7.63 -18.05 8.59
CA ILE A 376 -6.60 -17.89 9.62
C ILE A 376 -6.24 -19.25 10.24
N ALA A 377 -7.22 -20.08 10.59
CA ALA A 377 -6.96 -21.39 11.19
C ALA A 377 -6.16 -22.30 10.25
N LEU A 378 -6.55 -22.38 8.97
CA LEU A 378 -5.82 -23.15 7.96
C LEU A 378 -4.40 -22.60 7.72
N PHE A 379 -4.26 -21.28 7.68
CA PHE A 379 -2.97 -20.63 7.56
C PHE A 379 -2.06 -20.94 8.76
N LEU A 380 -2.58 -20.91 9.98
CA LEU A 380 -1.83 -21.23 11.19
C LEU A 380 -1.52 -22.72 11.35
N LYS A 381 -2.38 -23.63 10.87
CA LYS A 381 -2.03 -25.06 10.78
C LYS A 381 -0.78 -25.26 9.94
N LYS A 382 -0.58 -24.41 8.93
CA LYS A 382 0.50 -24.51 7.97
C LYS A 382 1.77 -23.78 8.38
N TRP A 383 1.62 -22.57 8.90
CA TRP A 383 2.74 -21.67 9.20
C TRP A 383 2.97 -21.46 10.71
N GLY A 384 2.22 -22.17 11.55
CA GLY A 384 2.24 -22.02 13.01
C GLY A 384 3.57 -22.38 13.68
N ASP A 385 4.44 -23.13 13.00
CA ASP A 385 5.80 -23.44 13.48
C ASP A 385 6.71 -22.20 13.48
N ILE A 386 6.33 -21.13 12.78
CA ILE A 386 7.00 -19.83 12.81
C ILE A 386 6.51 -19.08 14.06
N HIS A 387 6.89 -19.53 15.25
CA HIS A 387 6.53 -18.91 16.53
C HIS A 387 7.76 -18.51 17.36
N LEU A 388 7.61 -17.48 18.20
CA LEU A 388 8.70 -16.98 19.06
C LEU A 388 8.73 -17.65 20.44
N LEU A 389 7.57 -18.13 20.88
CA LEU A 389 7.32 -18.62 22.23
C LEU A 389 6.46 -19.89 22.19
N PRO A 390 6.69 -20.88 23.08
CA PRO A 390 5.81 -22.04 23.20
C PRO A 390 4.36 -21.69 23.57
N GLU A 391 4.13 -20.60 24.30
CA GLU A 391 2.80 -20.15 24.69
C GLU A 391 1.96 -19.69 23.47
N CYS A 392 2.62 -19.24 22.40
CA CYS A 392 1.94 -18.91 21.14
C CYS A 392 1.37 -20.15 20.46
N GLU A 393 2.06 -21.29 20.58
CA GLU A 393 1.61 -22.58 20.04
C GLU A 393 0.33 -23.03 20.74
N GLN A 394 0.28 -22.93 22.06
CA GLN A 394 -0.94 -23.23 22.84
C GLN A 394 -2.10 -22.30 22.47
N ALA A 395 -1.82 -21.01 22.23
CA ALA A 395 -2.83 -20.05 21.82
C ALA A 395 -3.39 -20.35 20.43
N LYS A 396 -2.50 -20.71 19.50
CA LYS A 396 -2.81 -21.18 18.14
C LYS A 396 -3.70 -22.42 18.18
N ASP A 397 -3.33 -23.44 18.96
CA ASP A 397 -4.06 -24.71 19.01
C ASP A 397 -5.47 -24.55 19.58
N ILE A 398 -5.64 -23.72 20.62
CA ILE A 398 -6.97 -23.39 21.16
C ILE A 398 -7.83 -22.68 20.11
N PHE A 399 -7.26 -21.74 19.36
CA PHE A 399 -7.99 -21.03 18.30
C PHE A 399 -8.42 -21.99 17.18
N ILE A 400 -7.50 -22.82 16.69
CA ILE A 400 -7.80 -23.81 15.64
C ILE A 400 -8.91 -24.76 16.10
N ALA A 401 -8.80 -25.29 17.32
CA ALA A 401 -9.81 -26.19 17.88
C ALA A 401 -11.18 -25.48 18.03
N ALA A 402 -11.20 -24.21 18.44
CA ALA A 402 -12.44 -23.44 18.53
C ALA A 402 -13.09 -23.25 17.14
N VAL A 403 -12.29 -22.94 16.12
CA VAL A 403 -12.78 -22.81 14.75
C VAL A 403 -13.35 -24.13 14.24
N GLU A 404 -12.64 -25.24 14.45
CA GLU A 404 -13.09 -26.58 14.04
C GLU A 404 -14.38 -27.01 14.74
N LEU A 405 -14.48 -26.76 16.04
CA LEU A 405 -15.66 -27.12 16.82
C LEU A 405 -16.91 -26.40 16.31
N ILE A 406 -16.83 -25.09 16.07
CA ILE A 406 -17.97 -24.32 15.56
C ILE A 406 -18.28 -24.69 14.11
N TYR A 407 -17.25 -24.83 13.26
CA TYR A 407 -17.42 -25.17 11.85
C TYR A 407 -18.12 -26.51 11.65
N ASN A 408 -17.87 -27.48 12.53
CA ASN A 408 -18.45 -28.83 12.48
C ASN A 408 -19.75 -28.98 13.30
N LEU A 409 -20.38 -27.89 13.75
CA LEU A 409 -21.70 -27.98 14.39
C LEU A 409 -22.75 -28.37 13.34
N ASP A 410 -23.37 -29.51 13.55
CA ASP A 410 -24.56 -29.93 12.84
C ASP A 410 -25.76 -29.33 13.56
N PHE A 411 -26.17 -28.14 13.13
CA PHE A 411 -27.49 -27.63 13.46
C PHE A 411 -28.45 -28.35 12.54
N ASN A 412 -29.05 -29.45 12.99
CA ASN A 412 -30.20 -30.02 12.29
C ASN A 412 -31.22 -28.88 12.16
N ASP A 413 -31.47 -28.44 10.93
CA ASP A 413 -32.60 -27.59 10.62
C ASP A 413 -33.85 -28.33 11.10
N GLY A 414 -34.36 -27.91 12.25
CA GLY A 414 -35.61 -28.40 12.84
C GLY A 414 -36.83 -27.95 12.04
N ASN A 415 -36.75 -27.98 10.71
CA ASN A 415 -37.89 -28.00 9.80
C ASN A 415 -38.25 -29.46 9.53
N ASP A 416 -38.62 -30.19 10.57
CA ASP A 416 -39.68 -31.19 10.43
C ASP A 416 -40.99 -30.39 10.24
N GLU A 417 -41.16 -29.82 9.04
CA GLU A 417 -42.49 -29.43 8.59
C GLU A 417 -43.27 -30.74 8.39
N ASP A 418 -44.30 -30.91 9.22
CA ASP A 418 -45.38 -31.88 9.04
C ASP A 418 -45.97 -31.75 7.62
N GLU A 419 -45.38 -32.42 6.63
CA GLU A 419 -46.06 -32.72 5.37
C GLU A 419 -46.96 -33.93 5.59
N SER A 420 -48.14 -33.63 6.13
CA SER A 420 -49.32 -34.47 5.97
C SER A 420 -49.58 -34.70 4.49
N GLU A 421 -49.54 -35.97 4.10
CA GLU A 421 -50.29 -36.63 3.01
C GLU A 421 -50.84 -35.72 1.91
N ASN A 422 -50.24 -35.78 0.73
CA ASN A 422 -51.01 -36.01 -0.50
C ASN A 422 -50.12 -36.55 -1.62
N GLY A 423 -50.39 -37.79 -1.99
CA GLY A 423 -49.80 -38.40 -3.17
C GLY A 423 -50.28 -37.73 -4.45
N ASN A 424 -49.37 -37.61 -5.41
CA ASN A 424 -49.65 -38.03 -6.77
C ASN A 424 -48.35 -38.26 -7.55
N GLU A 425 -48.24 -39.48 -8.08
CA GLU A 425 -47.25 -39.90 -9.05
C GLU A 425 -47.40 -39.13 -10.38
N ALA A 426 -46.29 -38.67 -10.94
CA ALA A 426 -46.10 -38.63 -12.39
C ALA A 426 -44.60 -38.65 -12.74
N LYS A 427 -44.21 -39.71 -13.46
CA LYS A 427 -42.90 -39.91 -14.11
C LYS A 427 -42.72 -38.97 -15.31
N ASN A 428 -41.48 -38.61 -15.58
CA ASN A 428 -40.76 -38.41 -16.87
C ASN A 428 -39.37 -37.88 -16.45
N ASP A 429 -38.23 -38.58 -16.56
CA ASP A 429 -37.48 -39.15 -17.69
C ASP A 429 -37.01 -38.14 -18.75
N ASP A 430 -35.71 -38.25 -19.07
CA ASP A 430 -34.82 -37.45 -19.94
C ASP A 430 -34.28 -36.14 -19.32
N GLY A 431 -32.98 -35.82 -19.27
CA GLY A 431 -31.76 -36.41 -19.82
C GLY A 431 -30.56 -35.46 -19.54
N GLU A 432 -29.37 -36.08 -19.53
CA GLU A 432 -27.98 -35.57 -19.54
C GLU A 432 -27.71 -34.06 -19.65
N ASP A 433 -26.84 -33.53 -18.77
CA ASP A 433 -25.53 -33.00 -19.17
C ASP A 433 -24.63 -32.87 -17.94
N GLY A 434 -23.47 -33.51 -18.01
CA GLY A 434 -22.45 -33.51 -16.98
C GLY A 434 -21.48 -32.35 -17.17
N ASP A 435 -21.29 -31.58 -16.11
CA ASP A 435 -20.12 -30.75 -15.91
C ASP A 435 -19.38 -31.28 -14.67
N ASP A 436 -18.30 -32.03 -14.93
CA ASP A 436 -17.36 -32.50 -13.92
C ASP A 436 -16.55 -31.29 -13.41
N GLU A 437 -17.05 -30.61 -12.39
CA GLU A 437 -16.20 -29.78 -11.53
C GLU A 437 -15.44 -30.70 -10.57
N GLU A 438 -14.14 -30.86 -10.79
CA GLU A 438 -13.23 -31.54 -9.87
C GLU A 438 -13.21 -30.81 -8.52
N GLU A 439 -14.10 -31.24 -7.63
CA GLU A 439 -14.14 -30.85 -6.23
C GLU A 439 -12.91 -31.43 -5.52
N TYR A 440 -11.93 -30.57 -5.20
CA TYR A 440 -10.82 -30.94 -4.34
C TYR A 440 -11.34 -31.16 -2.90
N GLU A 441 -11.76 -32.39 -2.61
CA GLU A 441 -11.92 -32.89 -1.24
C GLU A 441 -10.57 -32.77 -0.51
N ILE A 442 -10.43 -31.72 0.30
CA ILE A 442 -9.41 -31.68 1.34
C ILE A 442 -9.93 -32.57 2.47
N GLU A 443 -9.45 -33.82 2.53
CA GLU A 443 -9.67 -34.72 3.66
C GLU A 443 -9.22 -34.02 4.95
N TRP A 444 -10.17 -33.73 5.84
CA TRP A 444 -9.91 -33.37 7.22
C TRP A 444 -9.66 -34.66 8.00
N LYS A 445 -8.39 -34.94 8.36
CA LYS A 445 -8.02 -36.00 9.30
C LYS A 445 -7.58 -35.43 10.63
#